data_AF-A0A844KKW3-F1
#
_entry.id   AF-A0A844KKW3-F1
#
_cell.length_a   1.000
_cell.length_b   1.000
_cell.length_c   1.000
_cell.angle_alpha   90.00
_cell.angle_beta   90.00
_cell.angle_gamma   90.00
#
_symmetry.space_group_name_H-M   'P 1'
#
loop_
_entity.id
_entity.type
_entity.pdbx_description
1 polymer ?
#
loop_
_entity_poly.entity_id
_entity_poly.type
_entity_poly.pdbx_seq_one_letter_code
_entity_poly.pdbx_strand_id
1 'polypeptide(L)'
;MDKAALQAVIDEYRKVNEEYPIRQGDYTANLLHDSKVQGFSEIKDMINMGFCEFRDFNYYRIDSVSKDEVGKLYENREKSLEKWLSSEETEDLFNKKEKAFLLERYHQMKTPLYYEDYDGWKSALHYAQTIVMLVMLVSAFLVSGIFPNEFSWKADSIFFSTKYGRDRGTRAKLIAGLIVVTAIYWMIIALYSVIVLGCLGFDGGNVMIQTGFWYWKSFYNITYMQLYLLTIVSGYIGTLFCLLLSMLISAKTHTAVVAVTIPFAILVLPLFLSNFHFLKGTLGVFPDQLLQINEIINIFNLYQIGGKIVGSIPIMMVIYPILSVTLLPIIYCTYHKTEIK
;
A
#
# COMPACT_ATOMS: atom_id res chain seq x y z
N MET A 1 -16.89 12.02 13.44
CA MET A 1 -18.06 12.87 13.36
C MET A 1 -18.88 12.58 14.60
N ASP A 2 -19.42 13.60 15.24
CA ASP A 2 -20.25 13.40 16.41
C ASP A 2 -21.67 12.96 16.00
N LYS A 3 -22.51 12.66 17.00
CA LYS A 3 -23.89 12.23 16.77
C LYS A 3 -24.68 13.28 15.96
N ALA A 4 -24.47 14.57 16.21
CA ALA A 4 -25.21 15.64 15.54
C ALA A 4 -24.89 15.69 14.03
N ALA A 5 -23.61 15.60 13.66
CA ALA A 5 -23.20 15.55 12.26
C ALA A 5 -23.76 14.31 11.53
N LEU A 6 -23.76 13.15 12.18
CA LEU A 6 -24.34 11.92 11.61
C LEU A 6 -25.86 12.02 11.42
N GLN A 7 -26.56 12.64 12.36
CA GLN A 7 -28.00 12.89 12.24
C GLN A 7 -28.32 13.84 11.09
N ALA A 8 -27.50 14.89 10.89
CA ALA A 8 -27.66 15.82 9.78
C ALA A 8 -27.52 15.13 8.42
N VAL A 9 -26.60 14.16 8.28
CA VAL A 9 -26.46 13.37 7.05
C VAL A 9 -27.66 12.47 6.81
N ILE A 10 -28.24 11.84 7.85
CA ILE A 10 -29.48 11.08 7.71
C ILE A 10 -30.62 11.97 7.22
N ASP A 11 -30.73 13.19 7.76
CA ASP A 11 -31.75 14.16 7.36
C ASP A 11 -31.61 14.60 5.91
N GLU A 12 -30.40 15.00 5.51
CA GLU A 12 -30.14 15.43 4.14
C GLU A 12 -30.37 14.28 3.15
N TYR A 13 -29.93 13.06 3.49
CA TYR A 13 -30.15 11.90 2.65
C TYR A 13 -31.65 11.58 2.47
N ARG A 14 -32.45 11.64 3.54
CA ARG A 14 -33.91 11.44 3.45
C ARG A 14 -34.59 12.51 2.60
N LYS A 15 -34.20 13.77 2.78
CA LYS A 15 -34.67 14.88 1.96
C LYS A 15 -34.34 14.67 0.48
N VAL A 16 -33.12 14.25 0.16
CA VAL A 16 -32.71 13.94 -1.23
C VAL A 16 -33.52 12.78 -1.81
N ASN A 17 -33.81 11.73 -1.02
CA ASN A 17 -34.67 10.63 -1.44
C ASN A 17 -36.12 11.06 -1.74
N GLU A 18 -36.64 12.04 -1.01
CA GLU A 18 -37.99 12.60 -1.22
C GLU A 18 -38.04 13.55 -2.44
N GLU A 19 -37.07 14.45 -2.59
CA GLU A 19 -37.01 15.44 -3.67
C GLU A 19 -36.57 14.83 -5.01
N TYR A 20 -35.64 13.87 -4.97
CA TYR A 20 -35.02 13.24 -6.13
C TYR A 20 -35.07 11.72 -6.02
N PRO A 21 -36.27 11.09 -6.09
CA PRO A 21 -36.39 9.65 -5.91
C PRO A 21 -35.74 8.87 -7.05
N ILE A 22 -35.07 7.76 -6.72
CA ILE A 22 -34.55 6.80 -7.69
C ILE A 22 -35.73 6.17 -8.46
N ARG A 23 -35.61 6.12 -9.79
CA ARG A 23 -36.63 5.58 -10.70
C ARG A 23 -36.03 4.47 -11.56
N GLN A 24 -36.65 3.30 -11.52
CA GLN A 24 -36.17 2.15 -12.30
C GLN A 24 -36.25 2.44 -13.79
N GLY A 25 -35.12 2.33 -14.50
CA GLY A 25 -35.03 2.59 -15.94
C GLY A 25 -34.82 4.04 -16.35
N ASP A 26 -34.86 5.00 -15.42
CA ASP A 26 -34.63 6.43 -15.69
C ASP A 26 -33.21 6.83 -15.27
N TYR A 27 -32.28 6.70 -16.22
CA TYR A 27 -30.86 7.01 -15.98
C TYR A 27 -30.63 8.46 -15.56
N THR A 28 -31.36 9.41 -16.16
CA THR A 28 -31.18 10.84 -15.90
C THR A 28 -31.64 11.20 -14.49
N ALA A 29 -32.78 10.68 -14.06
CA ALA A 29 -33.27 10.88 -12.69
C ALA A 29 -32.30 10.29 -11.64
N ASN A 30 -31.77 9.10 -11.90
CA ASN A 30 -30.84 8.44 -10.99
C ASN A 30 -29.49 9.18 -10.92
N LEU A 31 -28.97 9.66 -12.05
CA LEU A 31 -27.76 10.48 -12.07
C LEU A 31 -27.94 11.79 -11.29
N LEU A 32 -29.12 12.41 -11.39
CA LEU A 32 -29.45 13.60 -10.63
C LEU A 32 -29.50 13.31 -9.13
N HIS A 33 -30.12 12.20 -8.71
CA HIS A 33 -30.09 11.73 -7.33
C HIS A 33 -28.65 11.56 -6.82
N ASP A 34 -27.83 10.82 -7.56
CA ASP A 34 -26.45 10.53 -7.19
C ASP A 34 -25.62 11.82 -7.05
N SER A 35 -25.84 12.81 -7.93
CA SER A 35 -25.18 14.11 -7.84
C SER A 35 -25.48 14.89 -6.55
N LYS A 36 -26.66 14.68 -5.96
CA LYS A 36 -27.05 15.30 -4.68
C LYS A 36 -26.45 14.57 -3.49
N VAL A 37 -26.32 13.25 -3.58
CA VAL A 37 -25.74 12.42 -2.52
C VAL A 37 -24.22 12.51 -2.46
N GLN A 38 -23.57 12.82 -3.59
CA GLN A 38 -22.11 12.82 -3.72
C GLN A 38 -21.40 13.62 -2.62
N GLY A 39 -21.91 14.79 -2.24
CA GLY A 39 -21.27 15.68 -1.26
C GLY A 39 -21.18 15.15 0.17
N PHE A 40 -21.92 14.09 0.51
CA PHE A 40 -21.87 13.44 1.83
C PHE A 40 -21.73 11.92 1.72
N SER A 41 -21.28 11.43 0.55
CA SER A 41 -21.26 10.01 0.23
C SER A 41 -20.35 9.20 1.18
N GLU A 42 -19.21 9.77 1.57
CA GLU A 42 -18.25 9.17 2.49
C GLU A 42 -18.88 8.91 3.87
N ILE A 43 -19.63 9.89 4.37
CA ILE A 43 -20.29 9.79 5.68
C ILE A 43 -21.45 8.81 5.60
N LYS A 44 -22.21 8.83 4.50
CA LYS A 44 -23.26 7.84 4.22
C LYS A 44 -22.68 6.42 4.22
N ASP A 45 -21.56 6.22 3.54
CA ASP A 45 -20.88 4.92 3.48
C ASP A 45 -20.36 4.49 4.84
N MET A 46 -19.82 5.41 5.65
CA MET A 46 -19.46 5.13 7.03
C MET A 46 -20.67 4.65 7.86
N ILE A 47 -21.82 5.32 7.74
CA ILE A 47 -23.06 4.88 8.40
C ILE A 47 -23.44 3.48 7.91
N ASN A 48 -23.41 3.24 6.60
CA ASN A 48 -23.72 1.92 6.05
C ASN A 48 -22.80 0.84 6.63
N MET A 49 -21.48 1.05 6.59
CA MET A 49 -20.49 0.10 7.08
C MET A 49 -20.58 -0.13 8.59
N GLY A 50 -20.82 0.93 9.37
CA GLY A 50 -20.91 0.85 10.82
C GLY A 50 -22.18 0.14 11.32
N PHE A 51 -23.20 -0.03 10.47
CA PHE A 51 -24.44 -0.72 10.84
C PHE A 51 -24.61 -2.07 10.12
N CYS A 52 -23.61 -2.51 9.35
CA CYS A 52 -23.51 -3.84 8.74
C CYS A 52 -22.72 -4.82 9.60
N GLU A 53 -22.85 -6.12 9.30
CA GLU A 53 -21.96 -7.15 9.85
C GLU A 53 -20.53 -6.99 9.30
N PHE A 54 -19.53 -7.48 10.02
CA PHE A 54 -18.12 -7.18 9.70
C PHE A 54 -17.69 -7.59 8.28
N ARG A 55 -18.26 -8.65 7.70
CA ARG A 55 -17.96 -9.12 6.34
C ARG A 55 -19.04 -8.76 5.31
N ASP A 56 -20.09 -8.08 5.73
CA ASP A 56 -21.20 -7.69 4.89
C ASP A 56 -21.09 -6.21 4.49
N PHE A 57 -21.80 -5.84 3.42
CA PHE A 57 -22.02 -4.45 3.06
C PHE A 57 -23.36 -4.27 2.34
N ASN A 58 -24.17 -3.35 2.86
CA ASN A 58 -25.44 -2.97 2.27
C ASN A 58 -25.47 -1.46 2.01
N TYR A 59 -25.55 -1.09 0.72
CA TYR A 59 -25.60 0.31 0.25
C TYR A 59 -26.79 1.11 0.78
N TYR A 60 -27.88 0.43 1.17
CA TYR A 60 -29.13 1.01 1.63
C TYR A 60 -29.31 0.86 3.15
N ARG A 61 -28.26 0.47 3.89
CA ARG A 61 -28.39 0.23 5.33
C ARG A 61 -28.88 1.47 6.08
N ILE A 62 -28.43 2.65 5.65
CA ILE A 62 -28.83 3.96 6.18
C ILE A 62 -30.35 4.19 6.17
N ASP A 63 -31.09 3.59 5.22
CA ASP A 63 -32.56 3.71 5.13
C ASP A 63 -33.24 3.16 6.40
N SER A 64 -32.61 2.16 7.02
CA SER A 64 -33.10 1.49 8.24
C SER A 64 -32.52 2.05 9.54
N VAL A 65 -31.55 2.97 9.47
CA VAL A 65 -30.87 3.53 10.65
C VAL A 65 -31.68 4.72 11.21
N SER A 66 -32.03 4.64 12.48
CA SER A 66 -32.69 5.73 13.20
C SER A 66 -31.71 6.81 13.66
N LYS A 67 -32.22 8.03 13.85
CA LYS A 67 -31.42 9.15 14.40
C LYS A 67 -30.93 8.89 15.81
N ASP A 68 -31.65 8.08 16.58
CA ASP A 68 -31.29 7.80 17.97
C ASP A 68 -30.12 6.84 18.07
N GLU A 69 -30.08 5.84 17.19
CA GLU A 69 -29.03 4.82 17.20
C GLU A 69 -27.77 5.22 16.43
N VAL A 70 -27.82 6.17 15.48
CA VAL A 70 -26.66 6.55 14.64
C VAL A 70 -25.43 6.96 15.46
N GLY A 71 -25.63 7.49 16.68
CA GLY A 71 -24.53 7.82 17.61
C GLY A 71 -23.69 6.61 18.05
N LYS A 72 -24.19 5.37 17.86
CA LYS A 72 -23.47 4.12 18.15
C LYS A 72 -22.53 3.68 17.03
N LEU A 73 -22.32 4.50 16.00
CA LEU A 73 -21.47 4.17 14.84
C LEU A 73 -20.13 3.54 15.23
N TYR A 74 -19.40 4.18 16.14
CA TYR A 74 -18.08 3.72 16.56
C TYR A 74 -18.15 2.49 17.48
N GLU A 75 -19.14 2.41 18.35
CA GLU A 75 -19.40 1.25 19.19
C GLU A 75 -19.72 0.02 18.33
N ASN A 76 -20.52 0.18 17.27
CA ASN A 76 -20.85 -0.89 16.34
C ASN A 76 -19.64 -1.34 15.51
N ARG A 77 -18.70 -0.44 15.20
CA ARG A 77 -17.43 -0.81 14.56
C ARG A 77 -16.63 -1.80 15.42
N GLU A 78 -16.56 -1.56 16.72
CA GLU A 78 -15.87 -2.46 17.66
C GLU A 78 -16.64 -3.76 17.84
N LYS A 79 -17.95 -3.68 18.08
CA LYS A 79 -18.81 -4.86 18.28
C LYS A 79 -18.87 -5.77 17.06
N SER A 80 -18.89 -5.22 15.85
CA SER A 80 -18.89 -6.02 14.62
C SER A 80 -17.59 -6.82 14.49
N LEU A 81 -16.44 -6.21 14.78
CA LEU A 81 -15.16 -6.92 14.84
C LEU A 81 -15.17 -8.00 15.93
N GLU A 82 -15.59 -7.67 17.15
CA GLU A 82 -15.64 -8.62 18.27
C GLU A 82 -16.51 -9.84 17.96
N LYS A 83 -17.71 -9.60 17.40
CA LYS A 83 -18.62 -10.65 16.96
C LYS A 83 -17.98 -11.53 15.88
N TRP A 84 -17.33 -10.93 14.89
CA TRP A 84 -16.67 -11.67 13.82
C TRP A 84 -15.49 -12.50 14.33
N LEU A 85 -14.64 -11.92 15.18
CA LEU A 85 -13.52 -12.64 15.82
C LEU A 85 -13.98 -13.75 16.78
N SER A 86 -15.24 -13.73 17.22
CA SER A 86 -15.83 -14.78 18.06
C SER A 86 -16.57 -15.85 17.25
N SER A 87 -16.67 -15.69 15.92
CA SER A 87 -17.32 -16.65 15.04
C SER A 87 -16.41 -17.83 14.70
N GLU A 88 -17.02 -18.97 14.39
CA GLU A 88 -16.35 -20.20 13.94
C GLU A 88 -15.44 -19.96 12.72
N GLU A 89 -15.77 -18.97 11.86
CA GLU A 89 -14.97 -18.61 10.68
C GLU A 89 -13.52 -18.22 11.03
N THR A 90 -13.29 -17.75 12.26
CA THR A 90 -12.01 -17.17 12.67
C THR A 90 -11.23 -18.03 13.65
N GLU A 91 -11.73 -19.22 14.01
CA GLU A 91 -11.07 -20.13 14.95
C GLU A 91 -9.69 -20.57 14.45
N ASP A 92 -9.60 -20.94 13.17
CA ASP A 92 -8.34 -21.36 12.53
C ASP A 92 -7.54 -20.20 11.91
N LEU A 93 -8.09 -18.98 11.89
CA LEU A 93 -7.46 -17.82 11.26
C LEU A 93 -6.62 -16.99 12.23
N PHE A 94 -7.08 -16.87 13.49
CA PHE A 94 -6.42 -16.02 14.47
C PHE A 94 -6.32 -16.72 15.83
N ASN A 95 -5.15 -16.66 16.43
CA ASN A 95 -4.97 -17.12 17.80
C ASN A 95 -5.49 -16.07 18.83
N LYS A 96 -5.59 -16.47 20.10
CA LYS A 96 -6.11 -15.60 21.17
C LYS A 96 -5.36 -14.27 21.31
N LYS A 97 -4.03 -14.25 21.09
CA LYS A 97 -3.21 -13.04 21.19
C LYS A 97 -3.46 -12.10 20.01
N GLU A 98 -3.63 -12.65 18.81
CA GLU A 98 -3.95 -11.88 17.60
C GLU A 98 -5.34 -11.25 17.69
N LYS A 99 -6.34 -12.00 18.16
CA LYS A 99 -7.69 -11.48 18.41
C LYS A 99 -7.65 -10.32 19.41
N ALA A 100 -6.95 -10.50 20.53
CA ALA A 100 -6.79 -9.45 21.54
C ALA A 100 -6.06 -8.20 20.99
N PHE A 101 -5.03 -8.41 20.17
CA PHE A 101 -4.30 -7.30 19.52
C PHE A 101 -5.20 -6.49 18.59
N LEU A 102 -6.02 -7.15 17.76
CA LEU A 102 -6.93 -6.46 16.84
C LEU A 102 -7.98 -5.63 17.59
N LEU A 103 -8.57 -6.20 18.64
CA LEU A 103 -9.53 -5.50 19.51
C LEU A 103 -8.88 -4.29 20.18
N GLU A 104 -7.69 -4.46 20.77
CA GLU A 104 -6.94 -3.35 21.38
C GLU A 104 -6.71 -2.21 20.37
N ARG A 105 -6.36 -2.53 19.12
CA ARG A 105 -6.15 -1.51 18.07
C ARG A 105 -7.42 -0.78 17.70
N TYR A 106 -8.55 -1.48 17.67
CA TYR A 106 -9.85 -0.87 17.40
C TYR A 106 -10.25 0.08 18.54
N HIS A 107 -10.08 -0.34 19.81
CA HIS A 107 -10.40 0.50 20.98
C HIS A 107 -9.48 1.72 21.14
N GLN A 108 -8.24 1.65 20.64
CA GLN A 108 -7.29 2.78 20.68
C GLN A 108 -7.64 3.89 19.68
N MET A 109 -8.60 3.67 18.78
CA MET A 109 -9.00 4.67 17.80
C MET A 109 -9.70 5.85 18.52
N LYS A 110 -9.15 7.06 18.35
CA LYS A 110 -9.75 8.26 18.94
C LYS A 110 -11.05 8.59 18.21
N THR A 111 -12.15 8.65 18.97
CA THR A 111 -13.49 8.98 18.46
C THR A 111 -14.05 10.20 19.20
N PRO A 112 -14.94 11.00 18.58
CA PRO A 112 -15.37 10.92 17.18
C PRO A 112 -14.26 11.33 16.19
N LEU A 113 -14.29 10.75 14.98
CA LEU A 113 -13.31 11.09 13.93
C LEU A 113 -13.47 12.54 13.45
N TYR A 114 -12.37 13.23 13.17
CA TYR A 114 -12.44 14.48 12.41
C TYR A 114 -12.74 14.18 10.93
N TYR A 115 -13.54 15.03 10.28
CA TYR A 115 -13.84 14.94 8.85
C TYR A 115 -13.65 16.31 8.20
N GLU A 116 -13.02 16.29 7.05
CA GLU A 116 -12.75 17.39 6.14
C GLU A 116 -12.68 16.78 4.73
N ASP A 117 -12.82 17.57 3.68
CA ASP A 117 -12.56 17.08 2.33
C ASP A 117 -11.11 16.58 2.20
N TYR A 118 -10.94 15.36 1.69
CA TYR A 118 -9.66 14.68 1.48
C TYR A 118 -9.52 14.08 0.08
N ASP A 119 -10.33 14.53 -0.89
CA ASP A 119 -10.34 13.98 -2.25
C ASP A 119 -8.97 14.06 -2.94
N GLY A 120 -8.17 15.10 -2.64
CA GLY A 120 -6.78 15.19 -3.10
C GLY A 120 -5.92 14.03 -2.64
N TRP A 121 -5.98 13.66 -1.35
CA TRP A 121 -5.21 12.53 -0.80
C TRP A 121 -5.76 11.18 -1.25
N LYS A 122 -7.08 11.04 -1.36
CA LYS A 122 -7.75 9.83 -1.89
C LYS A 122 -7.28 9.54 -3.31
N SER A 123 -7.29 10.55 -4.18
CA SER A 123 -6.75 10.47 -5.54
C SER A 123 -5.25 10.21 -5.56
N ALA A 124 -4.47 10.90 -4.71
CA ALA A 124 -3.03 10.71 -4.61
C ALA A 124 -2.66 9.27 -4.19
N LEU A 125 -3.42 8.65 -3.29
CA LEU A 125 -3.22 7.26 -2.92
C LEU A 125 -3.64 6.31 -4.04
N HIS A 126 -4.80 6.54 -4.66
CA HIS A 126 -5.35 5.66 -5.68
C HIS A 126 -4.35 5.41 -6.83
N TYR A 127 -3.68 6.46 -7.33
CA TYR A 127 -2.70 6.30 -8.42
C TYR A 127 -1.26 6.04 -7.95
N ALA A 128 -0.92 6.32 -6.68
CA ALA A 128 0.46 6.17 -6.19
C ALA A 128 1.01 4.76 -6.39
N GLN A 129 0.22 3.73 -6.09
CA GLN A 129 0.63 2.33 -6.27
C GLN A 129 1.04 2.04 -7.72
N THR A 130 0.21 2.42 -8.69
CA THR A 130 0.49 2.24 -10.11
C THR A 130 1.75 2.99 -10.53
N ILE A 131 1.91 4.25 -10.09
CA ILE A 131 3.10 5.05 -10.38
C ILE A 131 4.36 4.39 -9.81
N VAL A 132 4.34 3.95 -8.55
CA VAL A 132 5.47 3.26 -7.92
C VAL A 132 5.87 2.00 -8.69
N MET A 133 4.89 1.18 -9.10
CA MET A 133 5.17 -0.03 -9.89
C MET A 133 5.79 0.29 -11.26
N LEU A 134 5.29 1.31 -11.96
CA LEU A 134 5.84 1.74 -13.24
C LEU A 134 7.27 2.29 -13.09
N VAL A 135 7.51 3.12 -12.08
CA VAL A 135 8.85 3.66 -11.79
C VAL A 135 9.83 2.54 -11.49
N MET A 136 9.42 1.55 -10.70
CA MET A 136 10.23 0.37 -10.40
C MET A 136 10.59 -0.39 -11.69
N LEU A 137 9.60 -0.66 -12.54
CA LEU A 137 9.80 -1.38 -13.80
C LEU A 137 10.77 -0.63 -14.74
N VAL A 138 10.54 0.66 -14.98
CA VAL A 138 11.41 1.50 -15.82
C VAL A 138 12.83 1.56 -15.26
N SER A 139 12.96 1.73 -13.94
CA SER A 139 14.26 1.76 -13.27
C SER A 139 15.00 0.41 -13.40
N ALA A 140 14.29 -0.71 -13.43
CA ALA A 140 14.88 -2.03 -13.58
C ALA A 140 15.57 -2.18 -14.94
N PHE A 141 14.94 -1.70 -16.01
CA PHE A 141 15.57 -1.69 -17.33
C PHE A 141 16.84 -0.83 -17.35
N LEU A 142 16.81 0.36 -16.74
CA LEU A 142 17.98 1.25 -16.70
C LEU A 142 19.17 0.64 -15.95
N VAL A 143 18.89 -0.03 -14.82
CA VAL A 143 19.90 -0.62 -13.95
C VAL A 143 20.42 -1.95 -14.48
N SER A 144 19.60 -2.69 -15.24
CA SER A 144 19.96 -4.02 -15.76
C SER A 144 21.23 -4.04 -16.61
N GLY A 145 21.55 -2.94 -17.29
CA GLY A 145 22.72 -2.79 -18.17
C GLY A 145 24.03 -2.40 -17.48
N ILE A 146 24.02 -2.06 -16.18
CA ILE A 146 25.21 -1.48 -15.49
C ILE A 146 26.45 -2.39 -15.57
N PHE A 147 26.26 -3.70 -15.45
CA PHE A 147 27.32 -4.71 -15.49
C PHE A 147 27.45 -5.42 -16.86
N PRO A 148 26.36 -5.85 -17.54
CA PRO A 148 26.39 -6.64 -18.76
C PRO A 148 26.95 -5.88 -19.96
N ASN A 149 26.79 -4.55 -19.97
CA ASN A 149 27.25 -3.73 -21.08
C ASN A 149 28.79 -3.78 -21.24
N GLU A 150 29.56 -4.01 -20.18
CA GLU A 150 31.02 -4.20 -20.31
C GLU A 150 31.38 -5.42 -21.13
N PHE A 151 30.64 -6.52 -20.94
CA PHE A 151 30.85 -7.77 -21.66
C PHE A 151 30.29 -7.66 -23.08
N SER A 152 29.11 -7.04 -23.23
CA SER A 152 28.46 -6.84 -24.53
C SER A 152 29.28 -5.95 -25.45
N TRP A 153 29.96 -4.94 -24.90
CA TRP A 153 30.84 -4.04 -25.66
C TRP A 153 32.30 -4.51 -25.71
N LYS A 154 32.63 -5.68 -25.15
CA LYS A 154 33.99 -6.22 -25.03
C LYS A 154 34.98 -5.25 -24.36
N ALA A 155 34.45 -4.38 -23.51
CA ALA A 155 35.22 -3.41 -22.73
C ALA A 155 35.69 -3.99 -21.39
N ASP A 156 35.20 -5.17 -21.02
CA ASP A 156 35.53 -5.92 -19.80
C ASP A 156 37.05 -6.15 -19.63
N SER A 157 37.75 -6.54 -20.69
CA SER A 157 39.21 -6.75 -20.66
C SER A 157 39.97 -5.46 -20.32
N ILE A 158 39.55 -4.33 -20.88
CA ILE A 158 40.11 -3.01 -20.59
C ILE A 158 39.75 -2.60 -19.16
N PHE A 159 38.47 -2.71 -18.79
CA PHE A 159 37.98 -2.35 -17.47
C PHE A 159 38.72 -3.10 -16.37
N PHE A 160 38.79 -4.43 -16.44
CA PHE A 160 39.39 -5.28 -15.41
C PHE A 160 40.92 -5.26 -15.37
N SER A 161 41.59 -4.86 -16.46
CA SER A 161 43.06 -4.69 -16.48
C SER A 161 43.53 -3.34 -15.94
N THR A 162 42.64 -2.36 -15.81
CA THR A 162 43.00 -1.05 -15.23
C THR A 162 43.25 -1.13 -13.72
N LYS A 163 44.14 -0.26 -13.21
CA LYS A 163 44.53 -0.17 -11.79
C LYS A 163 43.33 -0.09 -10.82
N TYR A 164 42.22 0.51 -11.25
CA TYR A 164 41.07 0.79 -10.38
C TYR A 164 39.76 0.16 -10.85
N GLY A 165 39.71 -0.54 -11.98
CA GLY A 165 38.44 -1.07 -12.52
C GLY A 165 37.76 -2.05 -11.57
N ARG A 166 38.51 -3.05 -11.08
CA ARG A 166 37.98 -4.09 -10.16
C ARG A 166 37.52 -3.55 -8.80
N ASP A 167 38.16 -2.51 -8.28
CA ASP A 167 37.84 -1.93 -6.96
C ASP A 167 36.94 -0.69 -7.12
N ARG A 168 37.55 0.48 -7.37
CA ARG A 168 36.82 1.75 -7.44
C ARG A 168 35.83 1.82 -8.59
N GLY A 169 36.11 1.18 -9.72
CA GLY A 169 35.21 1.12 -10.88
C GLY A 169 33.92 0.38 -10.53
N THR A 170 34.02 -0.80 -9.93
CA THR A 170 32.87 -1.57 -9.43
C THR A 170 32.04 -0.76 -8.43
N ARG A 171 32.70 -0.08 -7.49
CA ARG A 171 32.01 0.80 -6.51
C ARG A 171 31.32 1.96 -7.19
N ALA A 172 31.97 2.62 -8.15
CA ALA A 172 31.40 3.73 -8.90
C ALA A 172 30.14 3.31 -9.67
N LYS A 173 30.14 2.11 -10.29
CA LYS A 173 28.96 1.54 -10.94
C LYS A 173 27.81 1.28 -10.00
N LEU A 174 28.08 0.68 -8.84
CA LEU A 174 27.07 0.43 -7.81
C LEU A 174 26.46 1.74 -7.30
N ILE A 175 27.30 2.74 -7.01
CA ILE A 175 26.88 4.06 -6.55
C ILE A 175 26.08 4.78 -7.64
N ALA A 176 26.51 4.71 -8.91
CA ALA A 176 25.77 5.28 -10.03
C ALA A 176 24.38 4.66 -10.16
N GLY A 177 24.27 3.32 -10.03
CA GLY A 177 22.99 2.63 -10.00
C GLY A 177 22.09 3.14 -8.88
N LEU A 178 22.61 3.23 -7.66
CA LEU A 178 21.85 3.77 -6.52
C LEU A 178 21.38 5.22 -6.77
N ILE A 179 22.28 6.10 -7.21
CA ILE A 179 21.95 7.51 -7.48
C ILE A 179 20.85 7.62 -8.53
N VAL A 180 20.98 6.90 -9.65
CA VAL A 180 19.99 6.92 -10.74
C VAL A 180 18.63 6.48 -10.24
N VAL A 181 18.57 5.39 -9.49
CA VAL A 181 17.32 4.86 -8.93
C VAL A 181 16.69 5.85 -7.95
N THR A 182 17.46 6.35 -6.99
CA THR A 182 16.98 7.30 -6.00
C THR A 182 16.49 8.58 -6.65
N ALA A 183 17.25 9.12 -7.60
CA ALA A 183 16.89 10.36 -8.28
C ALA A 183 15.61 10.21 -9.12
N ILE A 184 15.53 9.16 -9.95
CA ILE A 184 14.35 8.91 -10.79
C ILE A 184 13.10 8.68 -9.93
N TYR A 185 13.22 7.86 -8.88
CA TYR A 185 12.11 7.56 -8.00
C TYR A 185 11.53 8.83 -7.36
N TRP A 186 12.37 9.58 -6.64
CA TRP A 186 11.91 10.76 -5.92
C TRP A 186 11.50 11.90 -6.84
N MET A 187 12.13 12.04 -8.02
CA MET A 187 11.72 13.01 -9.03
C MET A 187 10.32 12.73 -9.56
N ILE A 188 10.02 11.48 -9.93
CA ILE A 188 8.71 11.11 -10.47
C ILE A 188 7.64 11.21 -9.37
N ILE A 189 7.93 10.71 -8.16
CA ILE A 189 6.98 10.81 -7.04
C ILE A 189 6.72 12.26 -6.65
N ALA A 190 7.75 13.13 -6.61
CA ALA A 190 7.56 14.54 -6.33
C ALA A 190 6.71 15.23 -7.42
N LEU A 191 7.03 15.00 -8.70
CA LEU A 191 6.27 15.54 -9.82
C LEU A 191 4.80 15.09 -9.76
N TYR A 192 4.57 13.79 -9.55
CA TYR A 192 3.24 13.22 -9.38
C TYR A 192 2.48 13.86 -8.21
N SER A 193 3.13 13.94 -7.03
CA SER A 193 2.52 14.52 -5.81
C SER A 193 2.10 15.97 -6.04
N VAL A 194 2.99 16.77 -6.66
CA VAL A 194 2.74 18.18 -6.96
C VAL A 194 1.60 18.35 -7.95
N ILE A 195 1.51 17.51 -8.97
CA ILE A 195 0.41 17.58 -9.95
C ILE A 195 -0.92 17.22 -9.28
N VAL A 196 -0.99 16.09 -8.58
CA VAL A 196 -2.26 15.62 -8.01
C VAL A 196 -2.75 16.54 -6.88
N LEU A 197 -1.90 16.81 -5.89
CA LEU A 197 -2.28 17.66 -4.76
C LEU A 197 -2.35 19.14 -5.15
N GLY A 198 -1.57 19.58 -6.15
CA GLY A 198 -1.68 20.94 -6.69
C GLY A 198 -2.98 21.20 -7.44
N CYS A 199 -3.54 20.18 -8.09
CA CYS A 199 -4.84 20.28 -8.78
C CYS A 199 -6.04 20.06 -7.85
N LEU A 200 -5.92 19.16 -6.87
CA LEU A 200 -7.03 18.70 -6.03
C LEU A 200 -7.02 19.23 -4.59
N GLY A 201 -5.94 19.90 -4.17
CA GLY A 201 -5.79 20.43 -2.82
C GLY A 201 -4.99 19.53 -1.88
N PHE A 202 -4.51 20.13 -0.79
CA PHE A 202 -3.73 19.49 0.27
C PHE A 202 -4.54 19.27 1.55
N ASP A 203 -5.79 19.74 1.58
CA ASP A 203 -6.69 19.64 2.74
C ASP A 203 -7.04 18.18 3.05
N GLY A 204 -7.46 17.91 4.28
CA GLY A 204 -7.87 16.56 4.68
C GLY A 204 -6.72 15.57 4.96
N GLY A 205 -5.46 15.99 4.89
CA GLY A 205 -4.31 15.11 5.16
C GLY A 205 -4.26 14.56 6.60
N ASN A 206 -4.88 15.25 7.56
CA ASN A 206 -5.00 14.83 8.96
C ASN A 206 -6.26 13.99 9.24
N VAL A 207 -7.12 13.78 8.24
CA VAL A 207 -8.28 12.90 8.37
C VAL A 207 -7.79 11.45 8.50
N MET A 208 -8.42 10.70 9.40
CA MET A 208 -8.11 9.29 9.64
C MET A 208 -8.59 8.45 8.47
N ILE A 209 -7.78 7.48 8.02
CA ILE A 209 -8.13 6.69 6.84
C ILE A 209 -9.46 5.95 6.99
N GLN A 210 -9.85 5.62 8.24
CA GLN A 210 -11.12 4.98 8.57
C GLN A 210 -12.35 5.79 8.15
N THR A 211 -12.24 7.05 7.72
CA THR A 211 -13.37 7.75 7.11
C THR A 211 -13.70 7.26 5.70
N GLY A 212 -12.73 6.64 5.01
CA GLY A 212 -12.90 6.10 3.67
C GLY A 212 -13.53 4.70 3.67
N PHE A 213 -14.39 4.46 2.67
CA PHE A 213 -15.02 3.17 2.39
C PHE A 213 -14.03 1.99 2.45
N TRP A 214 -12.91 2.10 1.71
CA TRP A 214 -11.92 1.03 1.61
C TRP A 214 -11.15 0.76 2.91
N TYR A 215 -11.06 1.74 3.81
CA TYR A 215 -10.17 1.72 4.97
C TYR A 215 -10.89 1.60 6.32
N TRP A 216 -12.23 1.57 6.33
CA TRP A 216 -13.05 1.45 7.54
C TRP A 216 -12.62 0.32 8.47
N LYS A 217 -12.25 -0.84 7.89
CA LYS A 217 -11.87 -2.06 8.61
C LYS A 217 -10.38 -2.11 8.97
N SER A 218 -9.59 -1.11 8.58
CA SER A 218 -8.17 -1.09 8.91
C SER A 218 -7.95 -0.98 10.43
N PHE A 219 -7.03 -1.80 10.95
CA PHE A 219 -6.55 -1.69 12.34
C PHE A 219 -5.41 -0.68 12.51
N TYR A 220 -4.95 -0.06 11.42
CA TYR A 220 -3.92 0.98 11.46
C TYR A 220 -4.58 2.34 11.66
N ASN A 221 -4.47 2.88 12.87
CA ASN A 221 -4.98 4.21 13.20
C ASN A 221 -4.00 5.29 12.71
N ILE A 222 -4.03 5.56 11.40
CA ILE A 222 -3.18 6.57 10.75
C ILE A 222 -4.00 7.55 9.92
N THR A 223 -3.41 8.71 9.61
CA THR A 223 -4.03 9.71 8.74
C THR A 223 -3.77 9.44 7.26
N TYR A 224 -4.52 10.08 6.37
CA TYR A 224 -4.31 10.02 4.92
C TYR A 224 -2.91 10.46 4.50
N MET A 225 -2.37 11.53 5.11
CA MET A 225 -0.99 11.96 4.87
C MET A 225 0.02 10.90 5.32
N GLN A 226 -0.20 10.28 6.48
CA GLN A 226 0.68 9.21 6.98
C GLN A 226 0.64 7.97 6.08
N LEU A 227 -0.53 7.59 5.58
CA LEU A 227 -0.67 6.51 4.61
C LEU A 227 0.07 6.84 3.31
N TYR A 228 -0.07 8.07 2.79
CA TYR A 228 0.64 8.49 1.59
C TYR A 228 2.16 8.42 1.75
N LEU A 229 2.68 8.96 2.85
CA LEU A 229 4.10 8.89 3.19
C LEU A 229 4.57 7.44 3.33
N LEU A 230 3.79 6.60 3.99
CA LEU A 230 4.10 5.17 4.12
C LEU A 230 4.18 4.49 2.75
N THR A 231 3.22 4.76 1.86
CA THR A 231 3.17 4.18 0.51
C THR A 231 4.35 4.59 -0.36
N ILE A 232 4.76 5.85 -0.33
CA ILE A 232 5.93 6.29 -1.14
C ILE A 232 7.26 5.83 -0.51
N VAL A 233 7.37 5.74 0.82
CA VAL A 233 8.60 5.24 1.46
C VAL A 233 8.73 3.74 1.30
N SER A 234 7.65 2.97 1.50
CA SER A 234 7.64 1.53 1.26
C SER A 234 7.91 1.22 -0.21
N GLY A 235 7.29 1.99 -1.11
CA GLY A 235 7.47 1.87 -2.55
C GLY A 235 8.93 2.08 -2.94
N TYR A 236 9.60 3.07 -2.34
CA TYR A 236 11.03 3.30 -2.53
C TYR A 236 11.87 2.13 -2.04
N ILE A 237 11.61 1.61 -0.84
CA ILE A 237 12.33 0.47 -0.26
C ILE A 237 12.16 -0.77 -1.16
N GLY A 238 10.94 -1.06 -1.60
CA GLY A 238 10.65 -2.19 -2.49
C GLY A 238 11.35 -2.04 -3.83
N THR A 239 11.28 -0.84 -4.41
CA THR A 239 11.98 -0.50 -5.66
C THR A 239 13.49 -0.70 -5.51
N LEU A 240 14.10 -0.15 -4.47
CA LEU A 240 15.53 -0.28 -4.20
C LEU A 240 15.95 -1.75 -4.06
N PHE A 241 15.20 -2.54 -3.30
CA PHE A 241 15.46 -3.96 -3.12
C PHE A 241 15.43 -4.73 -4.45
N CYS A 242 14.37 -4.56 -5.25
CA CYS A 242 14.23 -5.21 -6.56
C CYS A 242 15.37 -4.85 -7.51
N LEU A 243 15.86 -3.61 -7.46
CA LEU A 243 16.92 -3.12 -8.33
C LEU A 243 18.30 -3.59 -7.90
N LEU A 244 18.54 -3.70 -6.59
CA LEU A 244 19.74 -4.37 -6.08
C LEU A 244 19.76 -5.85 -6.43
N LEU A 245 18.60 -6.52 -6.36
CA LEU A 245 18.48 -7.89 -6.82
C LEU A 245 18.75 -8.00 -8.33
N SER A 246 18.22 -7.07 -9.13
CA SER A 246 18.51 -6.98 -10.57
C SER A 246 20.01 -6.82 -10.82
N MET A 247 20.68 -5.89 -10.12
CA MET A 247 22.13 -5.69 -10.19
C MET A 247 22.94 -6.92 -9.81
N LEU A 248 22.53 -7.67 -8.78
CA LEU A 248 23.19 -8.90 -8.38
C LEU A 248 23.12 -9.96 -9.48
N ILE A 249 21.94 -10.15 -10.05
CA ILE A 249 21.70 -11.13 -11.12
C ILE A 249 22.45 -10.71 -12.38
N SER A 250 22.44 -9.42 -12.67
CA SER A 250 23.19 -8.80 -13.75
C SER A 250 24.70 -9.06 -13.63
N ALA A 251 25.27 -8.88 -12.43
CA ALA A 251 26.66 -9.15 -12.12
C ALA A 251 27.02 -10.65 -12.22
N LYS A 252 26.08 -11.56 -11.94
CA LYS A 252 26.31 -13.02 -12.03
C LYS A 252 26.16 -13.60 -13.42
N THR A 253 25.16 -13.13 -14.16
CA THR A 253 24.74 -13.74 -15.44
C THR A 253 25.29 -13.00 -16.65
N HIS A 254 25.82 -11.79 -16.45
CA HIS A 254 26.30 -10.91 -17.51
C HIS A 254 25.25 -10.66 -18.61
N THR A 255 23.95 -10.75 -18.26
CA THR A 255 22.83 -10.64 -19.19
C THR A 255 21.77 -9.69 -18.65
N ALA A 256 21.50 -8.60 -19.36
CA ALA A 256 20.50 -7.61 -18.96
C ALA A 256 19.07 -8.19 -18.93
N VAL A 257 18.73 -9.06 -19.89
CA VAL A 257 17.41 -9.73 -19.95
C VAL A 257 17.13 -10.52 -18.68
N VAL A 258 18.06 -11.39 -18.27
CA VAL A 258 17.88 -12.22 -17.05
C VAL A 258 17.82 -11.34 -15.79
N ALA A 259 18.58 -10.25 -15.76
CA ALA A 259 18.59 -9.30 -14.66
C ALA A 259 17.24 -8.61 -14.42
N VAL A 260 16.43 -8.39 -15.47
CA VAL A 260 15.08 -7.81 -15.34
C VAL A 260 14.04 -8.89 -15.06
N THR A 261 14.13 -10.03 -15.77
CA THR A 261 13.10 -11.08 -15.71
C THR A 261 12.94 -11.69 -14.32
N ILE A 262 14.04 -11.91 -13.58
CA ILE A 262 13.96 -12.60 -12.28
C ILE A 262 13.30 -11.73 -11.18
N PRO A 263 13.70 -10.46 -10.95
CA PRO A 263 13.00 -9.59 -10.00
C PRO A 263 11.51 -9.43 -10.34
N PHE A 264 11.19 -9.33 -11.63
CA PHE A 264 9.80 -9.29 -12.09
C PHE A 264 9.05 -10.59 -11.76
N ALA A 265 9.63 -11.75 -12.07
CA ALA A 265 9.05 -13.05 -11.75
C ALA A 265 8.81 -13.22 -10.24
N ILE A 266 9.72 -12.72 -9.41
CA ILE A 266 9.53 -12.68 -7.95
C ILE A 266 8.30 -11.83 -7.60
N LEU A 267 8.18 -10.61 -8.10
CA LEU A 267 7.03 -9.76 -7.78
C LEU A 267 5.66 -10.34 -8.21
N VAL A 268 5.63 -11.11 -9.30
CA VAL A 268 4.39 -11.75 -9.79
C VAL A 268 4.10 -13.08 -9.08
N LEU A 269 5.11 -13.70 -8.44
CA LEU A 269 5.00 -15.02 -7.81
C LEU A 269 3.82 -15.15 -6.82
N PRO A 270 3.53 -14.16 -5.95
CA PRO A 270 2.39 -14.24 -5.02
C PRO A 270 1.03 -14.41 -5.70
N LEU A 271 0.86 -13.88 -6.91
CA LEU A 271 -0.40 -14.00 -7.66
C LEU A 271 -0.73 -15.46 -7.99
N PHE A 272 0.29 -16.30 -8.16
CA PHE A 272 0.14 -17.73 -8.41
C PHE A 272 0.08 -18.57 -7.13
N LEU A 273 0.64 -18.06 -6.04
CA LEU A 273 0.80 -18.80 -4.78
C LEU A 273 -0.26 -18.45 -3.71
N SER A 274 -1.06 -17.41 -3.91
CA SER A 274 -2.05 -16.91 -2.96
C SER A 274 -3.11 -17.94 -2.54
N ASN A 275 -3.38 -18.93 -3.39
CA ASN A 275 -4.34 -20.01 -3.11
C ASN A 275 -3.83 -21.04 -2.07
N PHE A 276 -2.53 -21.08 -1.80
CA PHE A 276 -1.95 -22.05 -0.86
C PHE A 276 -1.97 -21.51 0.57
N HIS A 277 -2.87 -22.05 1.41
CA HIS A 277 -3.05 -21.60 2.79
C HIS A 277 -1.78 -21.61 3.63
N PHE A 278 -0.89 -22.60 3.44
CA PHE A 278 0.37 -22.70 4.20
C PHE A 278 1.38 -21.58 3.85
N LEU A 279 1.22 -20.90 2.71
CA LEU A 279 2.09 -19.81 2.28
C LEU A 279 1.60 -18.43 2.70
N LYS A 280 0.37 -18.30 3.22
CA LYS A 280 -0.24 -16.99 3.55
C LYS A 280 0.66 -16.15 4.48
N GLY A 281 1.25 -16.78 5.51
CA GLY A 281 2.19 -16.11 6.40
C GLY A 281 3.42 -15.57 5.67
N THR A 282 4.05 -16.36 4.80
CA THR A 282 5.23 -15.91 4.05
C THR A 282 4.89 -14.88 2.96
N LEU A 283 3.73 -15.00 2.32
CA LEU A 283 3.29 -14.09 1.27
C LEU A 283 2.93 -12.71 1.82
N GLY A 284 2.44 -12.62 3.06
CA GLY A 284 2.09 -11.34 3.69
C GLY A 284 3.27 -10.41 3.99
N VAL A 285 4.52 -10.86 3.82
CA VAL A 285 5.76 -10.06 3.94
C VAL A 285 6.63 -10.10 2.68
N PHE A 286 6.08 -10.57 1.56
CA PHE A 286 6.80 -10.74 0.30
C PHE A 286 7.08 -9.38 -0.37
N PRO A 287 8.11 -9.20 -1.24
CA PRO A 287 8.54 -7.86 -1.67
C PRO A 287 7.51 -7.07 -2.48
N ASP A 288 6.57 -7.75 -3.15
CA ASP A 288 5.46 -7.08 -3.86
C ASP A 288 4.60 -6.24 -2.92
N GLN A 289 4.50 -6.66 -1.66
CA GLN A 289 3.69 -6.02 -0.65
C GLN A 289 4.17 -4.58 -0.35
N LEU A 290 5.48 -4.31 -0.47
CA LEU A 290 6.02 -2.95 -0.32
C LEU A 290 5.53 -1.98 -1.40
N LEU A 291 5.14 -2.49 -2.56
CA LEU A 291 4.63 -1.71 -3.69
C LEU A 291 3.10 -1.49 -3.60
N GLN A 292 2.41 -2.16 -2.67
CA GLN A 292 0.94 -2.22 -2.61
C GLN A 292 0.38 -1.93 -1.19
N ILE A 293 1.04 -1.05 -0.44
CA ILE A 293 0.64 -0.72 0.95
C ILE A 293 -0.83 -0.30 1.07
N ASN A 294 -1.36 0.39 0.05
CA ASN A 294 -2.75 0.83 0.01
C ASN A 294 -3.75 -0.33 0.11
N GLU A 295 -3.39 -1.51 -0.38
CA GLU A 295 -4.23 -2.71 -0.26
C GLU A 295 -4.00 -3.39 1.10
N ILE A 296 -2.74 -3.50 1.51
CA ILE A 296 -2.31 -4.31 2.65
C ILE A 296 -2.75 -3.72 3.98
N ILE A 297 -2.90 -2.39 4.04
CA ILE A 297 -3.36 -1.71 5.24
C ILE A 297 -4.76 -2.18 5.70
N ASN A 298 -5.52 -2.83 4.80
CA ASN A 298 -6.83 -3.40 5.08
C ASN A 298 -6.80 -4.90 5.40
N ILE A 299 -5.64 -5.55 5.30
CA ILE A 299 -5.50 -6.99 5.50
C ILE A 299 -4.94 -7.25 6.90
N PHE A 300 -5.49 -8.26 7.59
CA PHE A 300 -5.06 -8.66 8.94
C PHE A 300 -3.85 -9.60 8.89
N ASN A 301 -2.77 -9.18 8.23
CA ASN A 301 -1.51 -9.93 8.20
C ASN A 301 -0.73 -9.65 9.50
N LEU A 302 -0.83 -10.58 10.45
CA LEU A 302 -0.25 -10.48 11.79
C LEU A 302 0.86 -11.53 11.99
N TYR A 303 1.86 -11.15 12.78
CA TYR A 303 3.03 -11.98 13.09
C TYR A 303 3.40 -11.86 14.55
N GLN A 304 3.84 -12.97 15.14
CA GLN A 304 4.36 -13.00 16.50
C GLN A 304 5.90 -12.90 16.49
N ILE A 305 6.44 -11.76 16.96
CA ILE A 305 7.88 -11.52 17.06
C ILE A 305 8.22 -11.18 18.52
N GLY A 306 9.11 -11.94 19.14
CA GLY A 306 9.57 -11.67 20.51
C GLY A 306 8.43 -11.65 21.55
N GLY A 307 7.36 -12.44 21.33
CA GLY A 307 6.19 -12.49 22.21
C GLY A 307 5.15 -11.38 21.99
N LYS A 308 5.40 -10.42 21.10
CA LYS A 308 4.46 -9.36 20.70
C LYS A 308 3.86 -9.64 19.33
N ILE A 309 2.59 -9.26 19.13
CA ILE A 309 1.94 -9.30 17.81
C ILE A 309 2.25 -7.99 17.07
N VAL A 310 2.64 -8.09 15.81
CA VAL A 310 2.99 -6.97 14.94
C VAL A 310 2.38 -7.21 13.55
N GLY A 311 1.90 -6.17 12.89
CA GLY A 311 1.44 -6.26 11.50
C GLY A 311 2.58 -6.43 10.50
N SER A 312 2.27 -6.84 9.27
CA SER A 312 3.25 -7.00 8.18
C SER A 312 4.05 -5.73 7.87
N ILE A 313 3.40 -4.57 7.87
CA ILE A 313 4.00 -3.31 7.39
C ILE A 313 5.28 -2.93 8.18
N PRO A 314 5.27 -2.81 9.52
CA PRO A 314 6.50 -2.52 10.27
C PRO A 314 7.62 -3.55 10.04
N ILE A 315 7.28 -4.82 9.84
CA ILE A 315 8.24 -5.89 9.60
C ILE A 315 8.94 -5.65 8.26
N MET A 316 8.19 -5.39 7.20
CA MET A 316 8.73 -5.13 5.86
C MET A 316 9.59 -3.86 5.85
N MET A 317 9.15 -2.81 6.55
CA MET A 317 9.89 -1.55 6.68
C MET A 317 11.24 -1.70 7.40
N VAL A 318 11.48 -2.81 8.11
CA VAL A 318 12.76 -3.12 8.76
C VAL A 318 13.58 -4.14 7.97
N ILE A 319 12.95 -5.23 7.52
CA ILE A 319 13.67 -6.34 6.88
C ILE A 319 14.23 -5.93 5.52
N TYR A 320 13.46 -5.26 4.66
CA TYR A 320 13.90 -4.96 3.30
C TYR A 320 15.02 -3.91 3.20
N PRO A 321 15.08 -2.88 4.06
CA PRO A 321 16.28 -2.05 4.14
C PRO A 321 17.53 -2.83 4.55
N ILE A 322 17.41 -3.75 5.53
CA ILE A 322 18.53 -4.63 5.92
C ILE A 322 18.97 -5.49 4.74
N LEU A 323 18.03 -6.16 4.07
CA LEU A 323 18.31 -6.96 2.87
C LEU A 323 18.94 -6.13 1.75
N SER A 324 18.48 -4.90 1.55
CA SER A 324 19.06 -3.99 0.54
C SER A 324 20.51 -3.65 0.88
N VAL A 325 20.80 -3.32 2.13
CA VAL A 325 22.17 -3.01 2.57
C VAL A 325 23.08 -4.23 2.47
N THR A 326 22.59 -5.44 2.79
CA THR A 326 23.39 -6.67 2.67
C THR A 326 23.65 -7.08 1.23
N LEU A 327 22.76 -6.74 0.28
CA LEU A 327 22.99 -6.99 -1.14
C LEU A 327 24.18 -6.19 -1.70
N LEU A 328 24.45 -4.98 -1.20
CA LEU A 328 25.55 -4.13 -1.68
C LEU A 328 26.93 -4.82 -1.65
N PRO A 329 27.44 -5.33 -0.51
CA PRO A 329 28.72 -6.03 -0.48
C PRO A 329 28.69 -7.33 -1.28
N ILE A 330 27.54 -8.00 -1.39
CA ILE A 330 27.41 -9.23 -2.19
C ILE A 330 27.58 -8.93 -3.68
N ILE A 331 26.93 -7.88 -4.18
CA ILE A 331 27.07 -7.43 -5.58
C ILE A 331 28.53 -7.05 -5.85
N TYR A 332 29.13 -6.24 -4.97
CA TYR A 332 30.52 -5.82 -5.10
C TYR A 332 31.47 -7.02 -5.18
N CYS A 333 31.39 -7.94 -4.22
CA CYS A 333 32.23 -9.14 -4.18
C CYS A 333 32.02 -10.05 -5.39
N THR A 334 30.78 -10.16 -5.88
CA THR A 334 30.44 -10.98 -7.05
C THR A 334 31.12 -10.43 -8.30
N TYR A 335 31.01 -9.13 -8.55
CA TYR A 335 31.60 -8.51 -9.73
C TYR A 335 33.12 -8.35 -9.65
N HIS A 336 33.65 -8.12 -8.44
CA HIS A 336 35.09 -8.01 -8.22
C HIS A 336 35.83 -9.32 -8.54
N LYS A 337 35.18 -10.47 -8.29
CA LYS A 337 35.73 -11.81 -8.54
C LYS A 337 35.48 -12.32 -9.97
N THR A 338 34.90 -11.52 -10.86
CA THR A 338 34.64 -11.95 -12.22
C THR A 338 35.94 -12.19 -12.99
N GLU A 339 36.07 -13.39 -13.56
CA GLU A 339 37.17 -13.75 -14.44
C GLU A 339 36.85 -13.33 -15.88
N ILE A 340 37.87 -12.80 -16.58
CA ILE A 340 37.78 -12.48 -18.00
C ILE A 340 37.76 -13.82 -18.76
N LYS A 341 36.75 -14.04 -19.60
CA LYS A 341 36.64 -15.25 -20.43
C LYS A 341 37.20 -15.04 -21.83
#